data_AF-A0A935A684-F1
#
_entry.id   AF-A0A935A684-F1
#
_cell.length_a   1.000
_cell.length_b   1.000
_cell.length_c   1.000
_cell.angle_alpha   90.00
_cell.angle_beta   90.00
_cell.angle_gamma   90.00
#
_symmetry.space_group_name_H-M   'P 1'
#
loop_
_entity.id
_entity.type
_entity.pdbx_description
1 polymer ?
#
loop_
_entity_poly.entity_id
_entity_poly.type
_entity_poly.pdbx_seq_one_letter_code
_entity_poly.pdbx_strand_id
1 'polypeptide(L)'
;MRCVIHRLHEHGNRIVGILLFESTIRRALDRKEINARQYTILSQLLDKGATGLDEVRHSPWYQSLYLKLNDKTRQRNLNRLREMELLFLDESNRLWPGFARPKNIKPVGRKGA
;
A
#
# COMPACT_ATOMS: atom_id res chain seq x y z
N MET A 1 -12.32 21.23 24.80
CA MET A 1 -11.01 20.58 25.09
C MET A 1 -10.89 19.15 24.53
N ARG A 2 -11.92 18.29 24.60
CA ARG A 2 -11.89 16.89 24.09
C ARG A 2 -11.45 16.75 22.62
N CYS A 3 -11.87 17.66 21.74
CA CYS A 3 -11.51 17.65 20.32
C CYS A 3 -10.05 18.01 20.01
N VAL A 4 -9.34 18.67 20.95
CA VAL A 4 -7.91 19.00 20.77
C VAL A 4 -7.06 17.78 21.12
N ILE A 5 -7.38 17.13 22.24
CA ILE A 5 -6.72 15.88 22.68
C ILE A 5 -6.90 14.78 21.63
N HIS A 6 -8.12 14.60 21.12
CA HIS A 6 -8.37 13.61 20.07
C HIS A 6 -7.54 13.88 18.81
N ARG A 7 -7.42 15.15 18.38
CA ARG A 7 -6.62 15.51 17.19
C ARG A 7 -5.13 15.26 17.39
N LEU A 8 -4.61 15.54 18.59
CA LEU A 8 -3.21 15.26 18.93
C LEU A 8 -2.92 13.76 18.98
N HIS A 9 -3.81 12.98 19.59
CA HIS A 9 -3.70 11.52 19.61
C HIS A 9 -3.73 10.93 18.19
N GLU A 10 -4.66 11.37 17.34
CA GLU A 10 -4.72 10.93 15.93
C GLU A 10 -3.44 11.30 15.16
N HIS A 11 -2.89 12.49 15.40
CA HIS A 11 -1.65 12.91 14.78
C HIS A 11 -0.45 12.06 15.23
N GLY A 12 -0.32 11.81 16.54
CA GLY A 12 0.71 10.94 17.10
C GLY A 12 0.60 9.51 16.57
N ASN A 13 -0.62 8.95 16.56
CA ASN A 13 -0.90 7.62 16.02
C ASN A 13 -0.53 7.52 14.54
N ARG A 14 -0.76 8.59 13.76
CA ARG A 14 -0.37 8.64 12.36
C ARG A 14 1.14 8.61 12.18
N ILE A 15 1.90 9.40 12.95
CA ILE A 15 3.37 9.41 12.86
C ILE A 15 3.92 8.03 13.23
N VAL A 16 3.45 7.45 14.34
CA VAL A 16 3.86 6.11 14.77
C VAL A 16 3.51 5.08 13.71
N GLY A 17 2.32 5.16 13.12
CA GLY A 17 1.88 4.28 12.03
C GLY A 17 2.80 4.36 10.81
N ILE A 18 3.22 5.56 10.41
CA ILE A 18 4.17 5.76 9.29
C ILE A 18 5.52 5.10 9.59
N LEU A 19 6.10 5.38 10.76
CA LEU A 19 7.43 4.87 11.14
C LEU A 19 7.44 3.33 11.29
N LEU A 20 6.41 2.78 11.93
CA LEU A 20 6.26 1.33 12.08
C LEU A 20 6.07 0.67 10.72
N PHE A 21 5.29 1.29 9.83
CA PHE A 21 5.06 0.76 8.50
C PHE A 21 6.33 0.76 7.64
N GLU A 22 7.11 1.86 7.66
CA GLU A 22 8.40 1.94 6.97
C GLU A 22 9.36 0.84 7.41
N SER A 23 9.51 0.68 8.74
CA SER A 23 10.34 -0.37 9.32
C SER A 23 9.84 -1.78 8.95
N THR A 24 8.52 -1.97 8.91
CA THR A 24 7.91 -3.26 8.54
C THR A 24 8.17 -3.61 7.08
N ILE A 25 7.96 -2.68 6.14
CA ILE A 25 8.20 -2.95 4.72
C ILE A 25 9.69 -3.15 4.41
N ARG A 26 10.59 -2.48 5.15
CA ARG A 26 12.05 -2.69 5.02
C ARG A 26 12.44 -4.08 5.52
N ARG A 27 11.97 -4.49 6.70
CA ARG A 27 12.19 -5.86 7.20
C ARG A 27 11.61 -6.92 6.27
N ALA A 28 10.44 -6.71 5.70
CA ALA A 28 9.83 -7.63 4.74
C ALA A 28 10.66 -7.76 3.45
N LEU A 29 11.30 -6.68 3.00
CA LEU A 29 12.25 -6.71 1.88
C LEU A 29 13.52 -7.48 2.26
N ASP A 30 14.10 -7.19 3.43
CA ASP A 30 15.33 -7.84 3.92
C ASP A 30 15.13 -9.36 4.08
N ARG A 31 13.95 -9.76 4.56
CA ARG A 31 13.52 -11.16 4.70
C ARG A 31 13.08 -11.81 3.39
N LYS A 32 13.08 -11.06 2.27
CA LYS A 32 12.62 -11.51 0.94
C LYS A 32 11.15 -11.97 0.90
N GLU A 33 10.33 -11.52 1.84
CA GLU A 33 8.88 -11.78 1.87
C GLU A 33 8.16 -11.01 0.75
N ILE A 34 8.67 -9.79 0.48
CA ILE A 34 8.33 -8.95 -0.67
C ILE A 34 9.56 -8.70 -1.55
N ASN A 35 9.34 -8.44 -2.84
CA ASN A 35 10.41 -8.10 -3.78
C ASN A 35 10.59 -6.58 -3.91
N ALA A 36 11.67 -6.16 -4.59
CA ALA A 36 11.98 -4.74 -4.80
C ALA A 36 10.83 -3.95 -5.43
N ARG A 37 10.08 -4.50 -6.39
CA ARG A 37 8.94 -3.82 -7.02
C ARG A 37 7.79 -3.60 -6.05
N GLN A 38 7.49 -4.61 -5.23
CA GLN A 38 6.50 -4.51 -4.16
C GLN A 38 6.91 -3.47 -3.13
N TYR A 39 8.18 -3.45 -2.71
CA TYR A 39 8.73 -2.42 -1.83
C TYR A 39 8.63 -1.01 -2.44
N THR A 40 8.94 -0.83 -3.73
CA THR A 40 8.80 0.46 -4.42
C THR A 40 7.35 0.94 -4.40
N ILE A 41 6.37 0.06 -4.64
CA ILE A 41 4.94 0.43 -4.55
C ILE A 41 4.58 0.91 -3.15
N LEU A 42 5.02 0.19 -2.10
CA LEU A 42 4.69 0.52 -0.72
C LEU A 42 5.37 1.81 -0.25
N SER A 43 6.62 2.06 -0.64
CA SER A 43 7.35 3.30 -0.33
C SER A 43 6.74 4.51 -1.03
N GLN A 44 6.42 4.42 -2.32
CA GLN A 44 5.73 5.49 -3.04
C GLN A 44 4.36 5.82 -2.42
N LEU A 45 3.65 4.79 -1.92
CA LEU A 45 2.38 4.97 -1.24
C LEU A 45 2.52 5.55 0.17
N LEU A 46 3.63 5.26 0.85
CA LEU A 46 3.97 5.86 2.15
C LEU A 46 4.21 7.37 1.99
N ASP A 47 4.97 7.77 0.96
CA ASP A 47 5.31 9.16 0.70
C ASP A 47 4.10 10.00 0.27
N LYS A 48 3.25 9.46 -0.62
CA LYS A 48 2.10 10.19 -1.17
C LYS A 48 0.82 10.03 -0.37
N GLY A 49 0.68 8.96 0.41
CA GLY A 49 -0.58 8.56 1.02
C GLY A 49 -1.57 7.96 0.01
N ALA A 50 -2.85 7.95 0.38
CA ALA A 50 -3.88 7.25 -0.40
C ALA A 50 -4.03 7.82 -1.82
N THR A 51 -3.72 7.01 -2.84
CA THR A 51 -3.59 7.44 -4.24
C THR A 51 -4.50 6.61 -5.14
N GLY A 52 -5.08 7.19 -6.19
CA GLY A 52 -5.90 6.44 -7.16
C GLY A 52 -5.08 5.37 -7.89
N LEU A 53 -5.63 4.16 -8.07
CA LEU A 53 -4.95 3.07 -8.78
C LEU A 53 -4.59 3.46 -10.22
N ASP A 54 -5.49 4.17 -10.90
CA ASP A 54 -5.22 4.65 -12.26
C ASP A 54 -4.13 5.70 -12.27
N GLU A 55 -4.11 6.63 -11.31
CA GLU A 55 -3.02 7.60 -11.17
C GLU A 55 -1.67 6.91 -10.96
N VAL A 56 -1.61 5.90 -10.08
CA VAL A 56 -0.41 5.09 -9.88
C VAL A 56 0.01 4.40 -11.18
N ARG A 57 -0.92 3.83 -11.94
CA ARG A 57 -0.64 3.15 -13.21
C ARG A 57 -0.08 4.08 -14.29
N HIS A 58 -0.48 5.35 -14.29
CA HIS A 58 0.03 6.36 -15.23
C HIS A 58 1.34 7.00 -14.78
N SER A 59 1.79 6.75 -13.55
CA SER A 59 3.04 7.33 -13.06
C SER A 59 4.28 6.74 -13.76
N PRO A 60 5.30 7.57 -14.09
CA PRO A 60 6.49 7.09 -14.78
C PRO A 60 7.26 6.00 -14.02
N TRP A 61 7.31 6.09 -12.68
CA TRP A 61 7.98 5.09 -11.85
C TRP A 61 7.26 3.74 -11.93
N TYR A 62 5.92 3.73 -11.90
CA TYR A 62 5.16 2.49 -11.95
C TYR A 62 5.27 1.84 -13.33
N GLN A 63 5.19 2.63 -14.40
CA GLN A 63 5.42 2.13 -15.76
C GLN A 63 6.81 1.50 -15.88
N SER A 64 7.84 2.15 -15.32
CA SER A 64 9.22 1.65 -15.30
C SER A 64 9.34 0.28 -14.62
N LEU A 65 8.60 0.02 -13.53
CA LEU A 65 8.60 -1.27 -12.84
C LEU A 65 8.08 -2.43 -13.71
N TYR A 66 7.31 -2.13 -14.76
CA TYR A 66 6.60 -3.13 -15.58
C TYR A 66 6.90 -3.06 -17.07
N LEU A 67 7.89 -2.28 -17.52
CA LEU A 67 8.25 -2.11 -18.95
C LEU A 67 8.39 -3.43 -19.72
N LYS A 68 8.90 -4.48 -19.07
CA LYS A 68 9.12 -5.82 -19.68
C LYS A 68 8.19 -6.89 -19.12
N LEU A 69 7.10 -6.51 -18.44
CA LEU A 69 6.25 -7.41 -17.67
C LEU A 69 4.77 -7.26 -18.04
N ASN A 70 4.06 -8.38 -18.00
CA ASN A 70 2.64 -8.43 -18.35
C ASN A 70 1.70 -7.97 -17.22
N ASP A 71 0.43 -7.72 -17.58
CA ASP A 71 -0.65 -7.39 -16.63
C ASP A 71 -0.85 -8.44 -15.54
N LYS A 72 -0.65 -9.73 -15.85
CA LYS A 72 -0.72 -10.81 -14.86
C LYS A 72 0.26 -10.58 -13.71
N THR A 73 1.46 -10.08 -14.02
CA THR A 73 2.48 -9.78 -13.00
C THR A 73 2.09 -8.58 -12.14
N ARG A 74 1.49 -7.54 -12.74
CA ARG A 74 0.94 -6.38 -12.01
C ARG A 74 -0.14 -6.82 -11.02
N GLN A 75 -1.10 -7.62 -11.49
CA GLN A 75 -2.18 -8.14 -10.67
C GLN A 75 -1.67 -9.04 -9.54
N ARG A 76 -0.73 -9.94 -9.83
CA ARG A 76 -0.15 -10.84 -8.83
C ARG A 76 0.59 -10.06 -7.73
N ASN A 77 1.37 -9.05 -8.08
CA ASN A 77 2.06 -8.21 -7.10
C ASN A 77 1.07 -7.50 -6.18
N LEU A 78 0.03 -6.86 -6.75
CA LEU A 78 -1.00 -6.17 -5.98
C LEU A 78 -1.80 -7.11 -5.10
N ASN A 79 -2.21 -8.28 -5.63
CA ASN A 79 -2.96 -9.27 -4.84
C ASN A 79 -2.12 -9.77 -3.67
N ARG A 80 -0.84 -10.11 -3.89
CA ARG A 80 0.05 -10.56 -2.80
C ARG A 80 0.23 -9.50 -1.72
N LEU A 81 0.38 -8.22 -2.10
CA LEU A 81 0.44 -7.12 -1.14
C LEU A 81 -0.85 -6.98 -0.31
N ARG A 82 -2.01 -7.22 -0.93
CA ARG A 82 -3.31 -7.20 -0.26
C ARG A 82 -3.53 -8.41 0.64
N GLU A 83 -3.09 -9.60 0.22
CA GLU A 83 -3.11 -10.82 1.03
C GLU A 83 -2.28 -10.66 2.32
N MET A 84 -1.17 -9.92 2.23
CA MET A 84 -0.30 -9.60 3.38
C MET A 84 -0.79 -8.40 4.20
N GLU A 85 -1.93 -7.80 3.85
CA GLU A 85 -2.46 -6.57 4.47
C GLU A 85 -1.48 -5.38 4.47
N LEU A 86 -0.46 -5.41 3.61
CA LEU A 86 0.51 -4.31 3.45
C LEU A 86 -0.08 -3.17 2.61
N LEU A 87 -1.15 -3.44 1.88
CA LEU A 87 -1.86 -2.47 1.05
C LEU A 87 -3.34 -2.86 0.98
N PHE A 88 -4.21 -1.85 0.97
CA PHE A 88 -5.64 -2.04 0.72
C PHE A 88 -6.06 -1.32 -0.57
N LEU A 89 -7.09 -1.86 -1.22
CA LEU A 89 -7.76 -1.19 -2.33
C LEU A 89 -9.19 -0.93 -1.87
N ASP A 90 -9.64 0.31 -1.90
CA ASP A 90 -11.01 0.66 -1.55
C ASP A 90 -11.97 0.52 -2.72
N GLU A 91 -13.28 0.65 -2.45
CA GLU A 91 -14.35 0.61 -3.46
C GLU A 91 -14.19 1.65 -4.57
N SER A 92 -13.60 2.79 -4.25
CA SER A 92 -13.28 3.90 -5.16
C SER A 92 -11.98 3.71 -5.95
N ASN A 93 -11.38 2.51 -5.94
CA ASN A 93 -10.11 2.20 -6.61
C ASN A 93 -8.92 3.04 -6.08
N ARG A 94 -8.93 3.50 -4.83
CA ARG A 94 -7.76 4.10 -4.20
C ARG A 94 -6.95 3.06 -3.45
N LEU A 95 -5.64 3.16 -3.60
CA LEU A 95 -4.67 2.37 -2.86
C LEU A 95 -4.39 3.04 -1.53
N TRP A 96 -4.41 2.26 -0.45
CA TRP A 96 -4.13 2.71 0.91
C TRP A 96 -2.97 1.90 1.50
N PRO A 97 -2.03 2.53 2.22
CA PRO A 97 -0.97 1.79 2.89
C PRO A 97 -1.56 0.94 4.04
N GLY A 98 -0.90 -0.16 4.38
CA GLY A 98 -1.41 -1.13 5.37
C GLY A 98 -1.69 -0.55 6.77
N PHE A 99 -1.04 0.56 7.14
CA PHE A 99 -1.31 1.23 8.42
C PHE A 99 -2.58 2.12 8.40
N ALA A 100 -3.11 2.45 7.21
CA ALA A 100 -4.25 3.36 7.03
C ALA A 100 -5.43 2.61 6.42
N ARG A 101 -5.91 1.58 7.13
CA ARG A 101 -6.99 0.70 6.67
C ARG A 101 -8.29 1.48 6.41
N PRO A 102 -8.81 1.49 5.17
CA PRO A 102 -10.07 2.17 4.86
C PRO A 102 -11.26 1.35 5.35
N LYS A 103 -12.44 1.98 5.50
CA LYS A 103 -13.67 1.31 5.93
C LYS A 103 -14.24 0.38 4.84
N ASN A 104 -14.13 0.78 3.56
CA ASN A 104 -14.76 0.11 2.43
C ASN A 104 -13.71 -0.59 1.56
N ILE A 105 -13.21 -1.74 2.03
CA ILE A 105 -12.14 -2.50 1.36
C ILE A 105 -12.75 -3.39 0.28
N LYS A 106 -12.27 -3.29 -0.96
CA LYS A 106 -12.59 -4.28 -2.00
C LYS A 106 -12.09 -5.65 -1.56
N PRO A 107 -12.84 -6.74 -1.80
CA PRO A 107 -12.34 -8.08 -1.55
C PRO A 107 -11.13 -8.38 -2.44
N VAL A 108 -10.18 -9.16 -1.93
CA VAL A 108 -9.11 -9.72 -2.76
C VAL A 108 -9.78 -10.75 -3.68
N GLY A 109 -9.69 -10.56 -5.00
CA GLY A 109 -10.27 -11.49 -5.96
C GLY A 109 -9.76 -12.90 -5.67
N ARG A 110 -10.67 -13.84 -5.43
CA ARG A 110 -10.35 -15.23 -5.04
C ARG A 110 -9.29 -15.82 -5.97
N LYS A 111 -8.29 -16.49 -5.38
CA LYS A 111 -7.49 -17.49 -6.09
C LYS A 111 -8.48 -18.49 -6.69
N GLY A 112 -8.46 -18.64 -8.02
CA GLY A 112 -9.02 -19.83 -8.63
C GLY A 112 -8.35 -21.03 -7.98
N ALA A 113 -9.18 -21.93 -7.47
CA ALA A 113 -8.78 -23.29 -7.13
C ALA A 113 -8.32 -24.03 -8.40
#